data_AF-A0A7U2N2P9-F1
#
_entry.id   AF-A0A7U2N2P9-F1
#
_cell.length_a   1.000
_cell.length_b   1.000
_cell.length_c   1.000
_cell.angle_alpha   90.00
_cell.angle_beta   90.00
_cell.angle_gamma   90.00
#
_symmetry.space_group_name_H-M   'P 1'
#
loop_
_entity.id
_entity.type
_entity.pdbx_description
1 polymer ?
#
loop_
_entity_poly.entity_id
_entity_poly.type
_entity_poly.pdbx_seq_one_letter_code
_entity_poly.pdbx_strand_id
1 'polypeptide(L)'
;MVSAKSLVTLVFGATLAAATLSPASSNTKGKCPGTLNCDPAKTSTAIQAAECSHNTRTSGTQTFAVFTTDHQYDSSHGAPYGTCKAYTCTAPTDAEMTESNEDCWTFFWK
;
A
#
# COMPACT_ATOMS: atom_id res chain seq x y z
N MET A 1 -29.52 -17.70 -37.55
CA MET A 1 -29.74 -16.23 -37.52
C MET A 1 -29.72 -15.80 -36.06
N VAL A 2 -28.58 -15.29 -35.57
CA VAL A 2 -28.48 -14.74 -34.21
C VAL A 2 -28.95 -13.29 -34.31
N SER A 3 -30.03 -12.95 -33.60
CA SER A 3 -30.64 -11.63 -33.67
C SER A 3 -29.65 -10.57 -33.16
N ALA A 4 -29.32 -9.60 -34.01
CA ALA A 4 -28.40 -8.50 -33.71
C ALA A 4 -28.83 -7.66 -32.48
N LYS A 5 -30.08 -7.79 -32.03
CA LYS A 5 -30.61 -7.13 -30.82
C LYS A 5 -30.07 -7.72 -29.51
N SER A 6 -29.54 -8.95 -29.50
CA SER A 6 -29.01 -9.59 -28.29
C SER A 6 -27.53 -9.31 -28.01
N LEU A 7 -26.79 -8.72 -28.96
CA LEU A 7 -25.35 -8.45 -28.80
C LEU A 7 -25.05 -7.09 -28.16
N VAL A 8 -26.02 -6.18 -28.08
CA VAL A 8 -25.82 -4.82 -27.56
C VAL A 8 -25.82 -4.76 -26.03
N THR A 9 -26.36 -5.77 -25.34
CA THR A 9 -26.50 -5.75 -23.87
C THR A 9 -25.24 -6.25 -23.13
N LEU A 10 -24.25 -6.83 -23.81
CA LEU A 10 -23.09 -7.47 -23.15
C LEU A 10 -21.83 -6.59 -23.05
N VAL A 11 -21.91 -5.29 -23.34
CA VAL A 11 -20.71 -4.43 -23.47
C VAL A 11 -20.49 -3.46 -22.29
N PHE A 12 -21.41 -3.36 -21.33
CA PHE A 12 -21.33 -2.35 -20.25
C PHE A 12 -20.96 -2.86 -18.85
N GLY A 13 -20.28 -4.01 -18.74
CA GLY A 13 -19.96 -4.64 -17.44
C GLY A 13 -18.50 -4.57 -16.97
N ALA A 14 -17.59 -3.90 -17.69
CA ALA A 14 -16.15 -4.04 -17.47
C ALA A 14 -15.48 -2.86 -16.72
N THR A 15 -16.26 -1.94 -16.16
CA THR A 15 -15.71 -0.77 -15.46
C THR A 15 -16.15 -0.77 -14.01
N LEU A 16 -15.20 -0.52 -13.10
CA LEU A 16 -15.33 -0.16 -11.67
C LEU A 16 -14.76 -1.14 -10.63
N ALA A 17 -13.94 -2.12 -11.02
CA ALA A 17 -12.89 -2.58 -10.11
C ALA A 17 -11.71 -1.61 -10.21
N ALA A 18 -11.82 -0.42 -9.61
CA ALA A 18 -10.65 0.40 -9.28
C ALA A 18 -9.93 -0.35 -8.15
N ALA A 19 -9.26 -1.43 -8.54
CA ALA A 19 -8.65 -2.36 -7.61
C ALA A 19 -7.58 -1.60 -6.82
N THR A 20 -7.48 -2.01 -5.57
CA THR A 20 -6.51 -1.65 -4.54
C THR A 20 -5.05 -1.79 -4.96
N LEU A 21 -4.72 -1.98 -6.24
CA LEU A 21 -3.38 -2.29 -6.77
C LEU A 21 -2.67 -1.04 -7.34
N SER A 22 -2.87 0.13 -6.74
CA SER A 22 -2.09 1.31 -7.14
C SER A 22 -0.69 1.18 -6.56
N PRO A 23 0.39 1.15 -7.36
CA PRO A 23 1.74 1.24 -6.83
C PRO A 23 2.00 2.58 -6.15
N ALA A 24 2.85 2.57 -5.12
CA ALA A 24 3.35 3.79 -4.50
C ALA A 24 4.13 4.63 -5.53
N SER A 25 3.93 5.94 -5.48
CA SER A 25 4.64 6.92 -6.31
C SER A 25 6.12 7.02 -5.91
N SER A 26 6.44 6.83 -4.62
CA SER A 26 7.81 6.85 -4.11
C SER A 26 7.95 6.11 -2.78
N ASN A 27 9.19 5.92 -2.33
CA ASN A 27 9.49 5.34 -1.01
C ASN A 27 10.76 5.92 -0.39
N THR A 28 10.91 5.72 0.91
CA THR A 28 12.14 6.00 1.67
C THR A 28 12.61 4.75 2.41
N LYS A 29 13.54 4.02 1.79
CA LYS A 29 14.21 2.89 2.45
C LYS A 29 15.04 3.35 3.64
N GLY A 30 14.91 2.65 4.77
CA GLY A 30 15.73 2.87 5.95
C GLY A 30 15.24 4.04 6.82
N LYS A 31 14.03 4.55 6.56
CA LYS A 31 13.49 5.73 7.24
C LYS A 31 12.02 5.59 7.60
N CYS A 32 11.70 5.91 8.85
CA CYS A 32 10.32 6.08 9.32
C CYS A 32 10.03 7.55 9.65
N PRO A 33 8.73 7.92 9.73
CA PRO A 33 8.32 9.15 10.37
C PRO A 33 8.61 9.07 11.88
N GLY A 34 9.15 10.14 12.48
CA GLY A 34 9.38 10.18 13.93
C GLY A 34 8.12 10.39 14.75
N THR A 35 7.16 11.09 14.17
CA THR A 35 5.83 11.25 14.75
C THR A 35 4.79 11.02 13.66
N LEU A 36 3.73 10.31 14.02
CA LEU A 36 2.55 10.14 13.19
C LEU A 36 1.42 10.96 13.79
N ASN A 37 0.82 11.80 12.95
CA ASN A 37 -0.27 12.69 13.37
C ASN A 37 -1.64 12.00 13.43
N CYS A 38 -1.70 10.70 13.10
CA CYS A 38 -2.92 9.93 13.08
C CYS A 38 -2.65 8.43 13.30
N ASP A 39 -3.71 7.71 13.69
CA ASP A 39 -3.70 6.25 13.77
C ASP A 39 -3.77 5.61 12.38
N PRO A 40 -3.21 4.40 12.22
CA PRO A 40 -3.32 3.66 10.97
C PRO A 40 -4.78 3.28 10.70
N ALA A 41 -5.25 3.60 9.49
CA ALA A 41 -6.56 3.17 9.01
C ALA A 41 -6.63 1.66 8.77
N LYS A 42 -5.49 1.02 8.46
CA LYS A 42 -5.36 -0.42 8.35
C LYS A 42 -3.97 -0.89 8.79
N THR A 43 -3.93 -1.98 9.56
CA THR A 43 -2.69 -2.73 9.83
C THR A 43 -2.79 -4.11 9.19
N SER A 44 -1.75 -4.51 8.46
CA SER A 44 -1.60 -5.84 7.86
C SER A 44 -0.28 -6.44 8.32
N THR A 45 -0.28 -7.68 8.80
CA THR A 45 0.91 -8.38 9.31
C THR A 45 1.26 -9.59 8.44
N ALA A 46 2.51 -10.06 8.53
CA ALA A 46 3.02 -11.20 7.77
C ALA A 46 2.82 -11.06 6.25
N ILE A 47 2.99 -9.83 5.74
CA ILE A 47 2.91 -9.53 4.31
C ILE A 47 4.27 -9.09 3.77
N GLN A 48 4.46 -9.20 2.46
CA GLN A 48 5.68 -8.71 1.81
C GLN A 48 5.71 -7.17 1.75
N ALA A 49 6.90 -6.59 1.80
CA ALA A 49 7.07 -5.16 1.56
C ALA A 49 6.53 -4.74 0.17
N ALA A 50 6.69 -5.62 -0.84
CA ALA A 50 6.13 -5.41 -2.18
C ALA A 50 4.59 -5.34 -2.17
N GLU A 51 3.94 -6.16 -1.33
CA GLU A 51 2.50 -6.11 -1.16
C GLU A 51 2.08 -4.81 -0.44
N CYS A 52 2.86 -4.34 0.53
CA CYS A 52 2.63 -3.03 1.16
C CYS A 52 2.77 -1.89 0.15
N SER A 53 3.73 -1.97 -0.78
CA SER A 53 4.05 -0.91 -1.75
C SER A 53 3.16 -0.87 -2.99
N HIS A 54 2.41 -1.94 -3.27
CA HIS A 54 1.53 -2.03 -4.44
C HIS A 54 0.05 -2.01 -4.10
N ASN A 55 -0.31 -2.21 -2.83
CA ASN A 55 -1.71 -2.23 -2.42
C ASN A 55 -2.12 -1.00 -1.60
N THR A 56 -3.11 -0.26 -2.09
CA THR A 56 -3.91 0.63 -1.25
C THR A 56 -4.86 -0.22 -0.39
N ARG A 57 -4.74 -0.12 0.94
CA ARG A 57 -5.38 -1.04 1.89
C ARG A 57 -6.58 -0.45 2.62
N THR A 58 -6.83 0.83 2.40
CA THR A 58 -7.83 1.61 3.09
C THR A 58 -9.03 1.82 2.18
N SER A 59 -10.21 2.04 2.77
CA SER A 59 -11.42 2.40 2.02
C SER A 59 -11.45 3.88 1.61
N GLY A 60 -10.65 4.72 2.27
CA GLY A 60 -10.42 6.12 1.90
C GLY A 60 -9.18 6.27 1.01
N THR A 61 -8.85 7.52 0.65
CA THR A 61 -7.62 7.80 -0.09
C THR A 61 -6.39 7.52 0.79
N GLN A 62 -5.69 6.41 0.52
CA GLN A 62 -4.40 6.12 1.12
C GLN A 62 -3.37 7.15 0.65
N THR A 63 -2.67 7.76 1.59
CA THR A 63 -1.66 8.79 1.32
C THR A 63 -0.24 8.26 1.49
N PHE A 64 -0.05 7.39 2.50
CA PHE A 64 1.22 6.71 2.74
C PHE A 64 1.00 5.41 3.53
N ALA A 65 2.03 4.58 3.56
CA ALA A 65 2.11 3.41 4.42
C ALA A 65 3.51 3.29 5.02
N VAL A 66 3.59 2.80 6.25
CA VAL A 66 4.85 2.48 6.94
C VAL A 66 4.93 0.97 7.08
N PHE A 67 5.97 0.39 6.48
CA PHE A 67 6.32 -1.01 6.58
C PHE A 67 7.50 -1.18 7.54
N THR A 68 7.42 -2.18 8.42
CA THR A 68 8.52 -2.59 9.28
C THR A 68 8.75 -4.08 9.08
N THR A 69 9.97 -4.45 8.70
CA THR A 69 10.39 -5.84 8.54
C THR A 69 10.26 -6.60 9.85
N ASP A 70 9.87 -7.85 9.75
CA ASP A 70 9.79 -8.78 10.85
C ASP A 70 10.71 -9.97 10.55
N HIS A 71 11.88 -9.96 11.19
CA HIS A 71 12.96 -10.91 10.92
C HIS A 71 12.63 -12.36 11.22
N GLN A 72 11.49 -12.64 11.89
CA GLN A 72 11.02 -14.02 12.02
C GLN A 72 10.75 -14.68 10.66
N TYR A 73 10.58 -13.89 9.60
CA TYR A 73 10.28 -14.34 8.24
C TYR A 73 11.46 -14.19 7.26
N ASP A 74 12.69 -13.95 7.72
CA ASP A 74 13.84 -13.73 6.81
C ASP A 74 14.13 -14.94 5.88
N SER A 75 13.74 -16.15 6.31
CA SER A 75 13.85 -17.37 5.50
C SER A 75 12.64 -17.61 4.58
N SER A 76 11.62 -16.76 4.62
CA SER A 76 10.38 -16.90 3.86
C SER A 76 10.52 -16.33 2.46
N HIS A 77 10.55 -17.20 1.45
CA HIS A 77 10.38 -16.85 0.02
C HIS A 77 11.35 -15.76 -0.52
N GLY A 78 12.46 -15.49 0.17
CA GLY A 78 13.52 -14.56 -0.28
C GLY A 78 13.13 -13.07 -0.32
N ALA A 79 12.04 -12.67 0.33
CA ALA A 79 11.55 -11.29 0.36
C ALA A 79 11.38 -10.80 1.80
N PRO A 80 11.49 -9.48 2.08
CA PRO A 80 11.20 -8.95 3.40
C PRO A 80 9.69 -9.04 3.67
N TYR A 81 9.34 -9.74 4.75
CA TYR A 81 7.99 -9.80 5.31
C TYR A 81 7.92 -8.97 6.58
N GLY A 82 6.73 -8.50 6.92
CA GLY A 82 6.58 -7.65 8.09
C GLY A 82 5.19 -7.10 8.29
N THR A 83 5.14 -5.97 8.99
CA THR A 83 3.92 -5.24 9.31
C THR A 83 3.82 -3.99 8.46
N CYS A 84 2.70 -3.81 7.77
CA CYS A 84 2.35 -2.63 7.00
C CYS A 84 1.19 -1.90 7.67
N LYS A 85 1.43 -0.64 8.03
CA LYS A 85 0.44 0.29 8.56
C LYS A 85 0.10 1.30 7.47
N ALA A 86 -1.15 1.34 7.03
CA ALA A 86 -1.63 2.23 5.99
C ALA A 86 -2.43 3.39 6.59
N TYR A 87 -2.23 4.58 6.05
CA TYR A 87 -2.76 5.83 6.58
C TYR A 87 -3.52 6.60 5.50
N THR A 88 -4.51 7.37 5.94
CA THR A 88 -5.31 8.27 5.08
C THR A 88 -5.14 9.74 5.47
N CYS A 89 -4.37 10.05 6.52
CA CYS A 89 -4.05 11.43 6.91
C CYS A 89 -2.89 11.98 6.06
N THR A 90 -2.55 13.26 6.23
CA THR A 90 -1.45 13.88 5.47
C THR A 90 -0.16 13.08 5.60
N ALA A 91 0.45 12.75 4.45
CA ALA A 91 1.73 12.06 4.43
C ALA A 91 2.85 12.92 5.05
N PRO A 92 3.79 12.30 5.77
CA PRO A 92 4.91 13.01 6.38
C PRO A 92 5.78 13.65 5.29
N THR A 93 6.31 14.81 5.61
CA THR A 93 7.32 15.52 4.83
C THR A 93 8.70 14.93 5.09
N ASP A 94 9.67 15.21 4.21
CA ASP A 94 11.06 14.75 4.38
C ASP A 94 11.67 15.18 5.72
N ALA A 95 11.24 16.32 6.27
CA ALA A 95 11.69 16.82 7.58
C ALA A 95 11.10 16.02 8.75
N GLU A 96 9.96 15.37 8.57
CA GLU A 96 9.30 14.51 9.58
C GLU A 96 9.81 13.06 9.52
N MET A 97 10.56 12.70 8.47
CA MET A 97 11.23 11.41 8.30
C MET A 97 12.55 11.33 9.10
N THR A 98 12.46 11.51 10.42
CA THR A 98 13.60 11.67 11.33
C THR A 98 14.20 10.35 11.81
N GLU A 99 13.45 9.25 11.79
CA GLU A 99 13.90 7.97 12.34
C GLU A 99 14.66 7.19 11.29
N SER A 100 15.93 6.89 11.58
CA SER A 100 16.75 6.00 10.76
C SER A 100 16.60 4.57 11.28
N ASN A 101 15.95 3.72 10.49
CA ASN A 101 15.70 2.32 10.82
C ASN A 101 15.77 1.49 9.54
N GLU A 102 16.77 0.61 9.43
CA GLU A 102 17.01 -0.21 8.24
C GLU A 102 15.85 -1.15 7.88
N ASP A 103 15.05 -1.52 8.89
CA ASP A 103 13.89 -2.39 8.75
C ASP A 103 12.64 -1.62 8.33
N CYS A 104 12.72 -0.30 8.22
CA CYS A 104 11.57 0.56 7.97
C CYS A 104 11.55 1.15 6.57
N TRP A 105 10.42 0.97 5.89
CA TRP A 105 10.12 1.54 4.58
C TRP A 105 8.85 2.37 4.66
N THR A 106 8.92 3.63 4.26
CA THR A 106 7.72 4.45 4.08
C THR A 106 7.43 4.62 2.60
N PHE A 107 6.18 4.36 2.21
CA PHE A 107 5.69 4.39 0.83
C PHE A 107 4.65 5.49 0.68
N PHE A 108 4.61 6.18 -0.46
CA PHE A 108 3.79 7.38 -0.66
C PHE A 108 2.90 7.29 -1.91
N TRP A 109 1.65 7.76 -1.82
CA TRP A 109 0.60 7.71 -2.86
C TRP A 109 0.05 9.09 -3.24
N LYS A 110 0.88 10.13 -3.17
CA LYS A 110 0.48 11.46 -3.68
C LYS A 110 0.06 11.40 -5.14
#